data_AF-A0A7W9N0V2-F1
#
_entry.id   AF-A0A7W9N0V2-F1
#
_cell.length_a   1.000
_cell.length_b   1.000
_cell.length_c   1.000
_cell.angle_alpha   90.00
_cell.angle_beta   90.00
_cell.angle_gamma   90.00
#
_symmetry.space_group_name_H-M   'P 1'
#
loop_
_entity.id
_entity.type
_entity.pdbx_description
1 polymer ?
#
loop_
_entity_poly.entity_id
_entity_poly.type
_entity_poly.pdbx_seq_one_letter_code
_entity_poly.pdbx_strand_id
1 'polypeptide(L)'
;MTTQTRPSTVRRWLALAEDLVGRAAPRLNALNLFPVPDADTGTNMLATLAAARRAADACPEQDDAGAVLARAGAAALDSACGNSGTLLAVALAGMAEPLRGRARADAFALAAAFGAADRAARQALSDPREGTILTVLSAASRSLARSATQAPDSPAVAADADPAVRLGPAVTAMMADCLRAVEQTESQLAPLAQARVVDAGAVGLLWVLEALRAAVTDTAPDEELATALHGYVEGVRPGPEPAGEDAVEVMGTLALTPLAAADLRRRLAEAGDSVILAPVGTERDERGRVPWRVHVHVPRAADAVELMQAAGEVQGLAVTELSGDAAGPDADGCHGR
;
A
#
# COMPACT_ATOMS: atom_id res chain seq x y z
N MET A 1 7.20 35.06 -20.38
CA MET A 1 7.02 33.64 -20.73
C MET A 1 7.19 32.86 -19.45
N THR A 2 6.09 32.52 -18.80
CA THR A 2 6.07 31.64 -17.62
C THR A 2 6.40 30.24 -18.11
N THR A 3 7.61 29.78 -17.81
CA THR A 3 8.01 28.39 -18.00
C THR A 3 7.05 27.54 -17.17
N GLN A 4 6.23 26.74 -17.83
CA GLN A 4 5.33 25.80 -17.18
C GLN A 4 6.20 24.87 -16.33
N THR A 5 6.11 25.01 -15.01
CA THR A 5 6.79 24.18 -14.01
C THR A 5 6.38 22.73 -14.28
N ARG A 6 7.34 21.85 -14.64
CA ARG A 6 7.05 20.42 -14.68
C ARG A 6 6.53 20.01 -13.30
N PRO A 7 5.42 19.26 -13.19
CA PRO A 7 4.95 18.75 -11.90
C PRO A 7 6.10 18.10 -11.15
N SER A 8 6.18 18.25 -9.82
CA SER A 8 7.18 17.52 -9.05
C SER A 8 7.06 16.01 -9.32
N THR A 9 8.18 15.29 -9.39
CA THR A 9 8.20 13.85 -9.74
C THR A 9 7.25 13.01 -8.88
N VAL A 10 7.04 13.40 -7.62
CA VAL A 10 6.07 12.78 -6.71
C VAL A 10 4.62 12.91 -7.23
N ARG A 11 4.22 14.11 -7.69
CA ARG A 11 2.87 14.31 -8.23
C ARG A 11 2.66 13.51 -9.52
N ARG A 12 3.67 13.52 -10.40
CA ARG A 12 3.64 12.70 -11.62
C ARG A 12 3.54 11.21 -11.28
N TRP A 13 4.30 10.74 -10.29
CA TRP A 13 4.24 9.37 -9.80
C TRP A 13 2.85 9.00 -9.28
N LEU A 14 2.29 9.80 -8.35
CA LEU A 14 0.97 9.51 -7.78
C LEU A 14 -0.15 9.55 -8.83
N ALA A 15 -0.08 10.46 -9.80
CA ALA A 15 -1.01 10.51 -10.93
C ALA A 15 -0.94 9.26 -11.81
N LEU A 16 0.28 8.82 -12.17
CA LEU A 16 0.48 7.58 -12.92
C LEU A 16 0.05 6.34 -12.13
N ALA A 17 0.29 6.33 -10.82
CA ALA A 17 -0.08 5.22 -9.95
C ALA A 17 -1.60 5.07 -9.84
N GLU A 18 -2.34 6.16 -9.63
CA GLU A 18 -3.82 6.15 -9.62
C GLU A 18 -4.37 5.63 -10.96
N ASP A 19 -3.82 6.07 -12.08
CA ASP A 19 -4.24 5.66 -13.42
C ASP A 19 -3.96 4.16 -13.69
N LEU A 20 -2.74 3.69 -13.39
CA LEU A 20 -2.35 2.29 -13.58
C LEU A 20 -3.13 1.34 -12.67
N VAL A 21 -3.23 1.67 -11.37
CA VAL A 21 -4.01 0.88 -10.42
C VAL A 21 -5.50 0.94 -10.75
N GLY A 22 -6.02 2.07 -11.22
CA GLY A 22 -7.40 2.20 -11.67
C GLY A 22 -7.75 1.26 -12.82
N ARG A 23 -6.85 1.13 -13.82
CA ARG A 23 -7.00 0.15 -14.90
C ARG A 23 -6.86 -1.31 -14.43
N ALA A 24 -6.05 -1.54 -13.42
CA ALA A 24 -5.83 -2.87 -12.85
C ALA A 24 -6.91 -3.30 -11.84
N ALA A 25 -7.64 -2.35 -11.24
CA ALA A 25 -8.50 -2.58 -10.09
C ALA A 25 -9.50 -3.74 -10.25
N PRO A 26 -10.21 -3.90 -11.38
CA PRO A 26 -11.09 -5.06 -11.56
C PRO A 26 -10.36 -6.42 -11.51
N ARG A 27 -9.13 -6.48 -12.02
CA ARG A 27 -8.29 -7.70 -11.99
C ARG A 27 -7.73 -7.95 -10.60
N LEU A 28 -7.33 -6.88 -9.89
CA LEU A 28 -6.88 -6.96 -8.51
C LEU A 28 -7.99 -7.45 -7.58
N ASN A 29 -9.21 -6.95 -7.77
CA ASN A 29 -10.40 -7.44 -7.06
C ASN A 29 -10.64 -8.93 -7.32
N ALA A 30 -10.54 -9.37 -8.57
CA ALA A 30 -10.72 -10.78 -8.93
C ALA A 30 -9.62 -11.72 -8.38
N LEU A 31 -8.41 -11.19 -8.13
CA LEU A 31 -7.30 -11.95 -7.52
C LEU A 31 -7.39 -12.03 -5.99
N ASN A 32 -8.26 -11.24 -5.35
CA ASN A 32 -8.24 -11.10 -3.90
C ASN A 32 -8.67 -12.39 -3.21
N LEU A 33 -7.70 -13.12 -2.65
CA LEU A 33 -7.92 -14.38 -1.93
C LEU A 33 -7.39 -14.38 -0.49
N PHE A 34 -6.60 -13.38 -0.11
CA PHE A 34 -5.95 -13.32 1.20
C PHE A 34 -5.89 -11.87 1.73
N PRO A 35 -6.12 -11.64 3.04
CA PRO A 35 -6.55 -12.62 4.03
C PRO A 35 -8.04 -12.99 3.88
N VAL A 36 -8.82 -12.13 3.24
CA VAL A 36 -10.27 -12.29 3.03
C VAL A 36 -10.57 -12.12 1.54
N PRO A 37 -11.33 -13.04 0.91
CA PRO A 37 -11.68 -12.97 -0.50
C PRO A 37 -12.90 -12.07 -0.78
N ASP A 38 -12.89 -10.83 -0.30
CA ASP A 38 -14.00 -9.86 -0.39
C ASP A 38 -14.04 -9.06 -1.71
N ALA A 39 -13.15 -9.38 -2.66
CA ALA A 39 -13.05 -8.74 -3.97
C ALA A 39 -12.88 -7.20 -3.95
N ASP A 40 -12.24 -6.64 -2.92
CA ASP A 40 -12.12 -5.18 -2.78
C ASP A 40 -10.71 -4.58 -2.96
N THR A 41 -9.66 -5.42 -3.05
CA THR A 41 -8.25 -4.96 -2.97
C THR A 41 -7.92 -3.83 -3.96
N GLY A 42 -8.32 -3.96 -5.22
CA GLY A 42 -8.11 -2.93 -6.24
C GLY A 42 -8.87 -1.64 -5.95
N THR A 43 -10.11 -1.76 -5.48
CA THR A 43 -10.96 -0.63 -5.09
C THR A 43 -10.34 0.15 -3.93
N ASN A 44 -9.88 -0.56 -2.89
CA ASN A 44 -9.26 0.02 -1.70
C ASN A 44 -7.93 0.71 -2.02
N MET A 45 -7.08 0.10 -2.84
CA MET A 45 -5.82 0.73 -3.28
C MET A 45 -6.07 1.96 -4.16
N LEU A 46 -7.05 1.91 -5.07
CA LEU A 46 -7.40 3.06 -5.91
C LEU A 46 -7.91 4.25 -5.08
N ALA A 47 -8.83 4.01 -4.14
CA ALA A 47 -9.35 5.06 -3.26
C ALA A 47 -8.23 5.72 -2.44
N THR A 48 -7.30 4.90 -1.93
CA THR A 48 -6.12 5.33 -1.19
C THR A 48 -5.21 6.23 -2.05
N LEU A 49 -4.88 5.80 -3.27
CA LEU A 49 -4.06 6.59 -4.21
C LEU A 49 -4.73 7.89 -4.62
N ALA A 50 -6.04 7.87 -4.84
CA ALA A 50 -6.80 9.05 -5.20
C ALA A 50 -6.79 10.10 -4.08
N ALA A 51 -6.87 9.68 -2.81
CA ALA A 51 -6.70 10.57 -1.67
C ALA A 51 -5.28 11.14 -1.59
N ALA A 52 -4.26 10.28 -1.75
CA ALA A 52 -2.86 10.68 -1.75
C ALA A 52 -2.55 11.71 -2.83
N ARG A 53 -2.99 11.46 -4.07
CA ARG A 53 -2.78 12.36 -5.22
C ARG A 53 -3.47 13.70 -5.00
N ARG A 54 -4.74 13.72 -4.59
CA ARG A 54 -5.46 14.99 -4.33
C ARG A 54 -4.74 15.84 -3.29
N ALA A 55 -4.24 15.22 -2.22
CA ALA A 55 -3.48 15.92 -1.19
C ALA A 55 -2.13 16.43 -1.71
N ALA A 56 -1.41 15.62 -2.51
CA ALA A 56 -0.19 16.05 -3.17
C ALA A 56 -0.44 17.24 -4.09
N ASP A 57 -1.50 17.20 -4.90
CA ASP A 57 -1.88 18.25 -5.85
C ASP A 57 -2.23 19.57 -5.15
N ALA A 58 -2.79 19.52 -3.95
CA ALA A 58 -3.11 20.70 -3.15
C ALA A 58 -1.90 21.38 -2.47
N CYS A 59 -0.71 20.78 -2.53
CA CYS A 59 0.48 21.40 -1.96
C CYS A 59 1.03 22.52 -2.91
N PRO A 60 1.83 23.50 -2.42
CA PRO A 60 2.41 24.56 -3.26
C PRO A 60 3.33 24.11 -4.43
N GLU A 61 3.60 24.95 -5.42
CA GLU A 61 4.38 24.54 -6.62
C GLU A 61 5.90 24.32 -6.37
N GLN A 62 6.43 24.68 -5.21
CA GLN A 62 7.88 24.65 -4.90
C GLN A 62 8.26 23.56 -3.89
N ASP A 63 7.49 22.47 -3.82
CA ASP A 63 7.53 21.61 -2.64
C ASP A 63 8.65 20.57 -2.61
N ASP A 64 9.19 20.45 -1.40
CA ASP A 64 9.97 19.34 -0.85
C ASP A 64 9.25 17.99 -1.02
N ALA A 65 9.91 17.02 -1.67
CA ALA A 65 9.35 15.70 -1.94
C ALA A 65 8.89 14.96 -0.67
N GLY A 66 9.63 15.09 0.43
CA GLY A 66 9.25 14.51 1.71
C GLY A 66 8.02 15.20 2.31
N ALA A 67 7.90 16.52 2.17
CA ALA A 67 6.71 17.25 2.63
C ALA A 67 5.46 16.89 1.82
N VAL A 68 5.58 16.77 0.49
CA VAL A 68 4.47 16.31 -0.37
C VAL A 68 4.05 14.89 0.01
N LEU A 69 5.00 13.96 0.16
CA LEU A 69 4.71 12.59 0.56
C LEU A 69 4.14 12.49 1.97
N ALA A 70 4.57 13.33 2.91
CA ALA A 70 3.98 13.37 4.25
C ALA A 70 2.49 13.72 4.19
N ARG A 71 2.12 14.75 3.40
CA ARG A 71 0.72 15.18 3.23
C ARG A 71 -0.09 14.15 2.46
N ALA A 72 0.49 13.57 1.40
CA ALA A 72 -0.13 12.51 0.62
C ALA A 72 -0.38 11.25 1.47
N GLY A 73 0.62 10.81 2.23
CA GLY A 73 0.53 9.63 3.11
C GLY A 73 -0.45 9.83 4.27
N ALA A 74 -0.52 11.02 4.86
CA ALA A 74 -1.52 11.34 5.88
C ALA A 74 -2.95 11.26 5.31
N ALA A 75 -3.20 11.90 4.16
CA ALA A 75 -4.51 11.84 3.51
C ALA A 75 -4.88 10.42 3.04
N ALA A 76 -3.88 9.65 2.61
CA ALA A 76 -4.04 8.24 2.28
C ALA A 76 -4.47 7.44 3.51
N LEU A 77 -3.82 7.62 4.67
CA LEU A 77 -4.16 6.92 5.91
C LEU A 77 -5.57 7.26 6.42
N ASP A 78 -5.94 8.54 6.32
CA ASP A 78 -7.28 9.00 6.72
C ASP A 78 -8.39 8.43 5.83
N SER A 79 -8.10 8.17 4.56
CA SER A 79 -9.08 7.66 3.58
C SER A 79 -8.95 6.15 3.33
N ALA A 80 -7.94 5.50 3.87
CA ALA A 80 -7.68 4.09 3.62
C ALA A 80 -8.80 3.23 4.21
N CYS A 81 -9.27 2.31 3.38
CA CYS A 81 -10.14 1.19 3.74
C CYS A 81 -9.41 -0.11 3.39
N GLY A 82 -9.71 -1.21 4.07
CA GLY A 82 -9.07 -2.49 3.80
C GLY A 82 -7.59 -2.55 4.23
N ASN A 83 -7.08 -3.78 4.31
CA ASN A 83 -5.67 -4.02 4.61
C ASN A 83 -4.75 -3.47 3.52
N SER A 84 -5.08 -3.74 2.25
CA SER A 84 -4.26 -3.35 1.09
C SER A 84 -4.14 -1.82 0.94
N GLY A 85 -5.26 -1.10 1.13
CA GLY A 85 -5.28 0.36 1.16
C GLY A 85 -4.50 0.92 2.34
N THR A 86 -4.73 0.39 3.54
CA THR A 86 -4.05 0.85 4.77
C THR A 86 -2.54 0.63 4.69
N LEU A 87 -2.07 -0.53 4.25
CA LEU A 87 -0.62 -0.81 4.11
C LEU A 87 0.04 0.03 3.02
N LEU A 88 -0.65 0.30 1.91
CA LEU A 88 -0.17 1.23 0.89
C LEU A 88 -0.01 2.64 1.47
N ALA A 89 -1.00 3.11 2.23
CA ALA A 89 -0.95 4.41 2.90
C ALA A 89 0.20 4.50 3.92
N VAL A 90 0.41 3.44 4.73
CA VAL A 90 1.54 3.34 5.66
C VAL A 90 2.87 3.40 4.93
N ALA A 91 3.00 2.69 3.81
CA ALA A 91 4.22 2.72 3.00
C ALA A 91 4.50 4.12 2.47
N LEU A 92 3.51 4.79 1.87
CA LEU A 92 3.63 6.17 1.37
C LEU A 92 4.04 7.15 2.47
N ALA A 93 3.38 7.09 3.64
CA ALA A 93 3.71 7.92 4.79
C ALA A 93 5.14 7.64 5.31
N GLY A 94 5.55 6.37 5.35
CA GLY A 94 6.87 5.95 5.80
C GLY A 94 8.02 6.44 4.92
N MET A 95 7.77 6.71 3.63
CA MET A 95 8.76 7.26 2.69
C MET A 95 9.08 8.74 2.93
N ALA A 96 8.22 9.47 3.65
CA ALA A 96 8.27 10.92 3.70
C ALA A 96 9.51 11.48 4.43
N GLU A 97 9.78 11.02 5.66
CA GLU A 97 10.83 11.62 6.50
C GLU A 97 12.24 11.51 5.88
N PRO A 98 12.67 10.37 5.30
CA PRO A 98 13.99 10.28 4.64
C PRO A 98 14.17 11.24 3.44
N LEU A 99 13.06 11.68 2.84
CA LEU A 99 13.03 12.60 1.71
C LEU A 99 12.86 14.07 2.11
N ARG A 100 12.58 14.35 3.39
CA ARG A 100 12.31 15.69 3.89
C ARG A 100 13.55 16.60 3.79
N GLY A 101 13.33 17.84 3.42
CA GLY A 101 14.32 18.89 3.23
C GLY A 101 15.20 18.72 1.98
N ARG A 102 14.91 17.72 1.12
CA ARG A 102 15.75 17.42 -0.04
C ARG A 102 15.20 18.10 -1.29
N ALA A 103 16.02 18.96 -1.91
CA ALA A 103 15.71 19.56 -3.20
C ALA A 103 15.74 18.56 -4.36
N ARG A 104 16.54 17.48 -4.22
CA ARG A 104 16.61 16.35 -5.16
C ARG A 104 16.77 15.05 -4.38
N ALA A 105 16.04 14.01 -4.77
CA ALA A 105 16.22 12.66 -4.25
C ALA A 105 17.22 11.91 -5.13
N ASP A 106 18.26 11.33 -4.51
CA ASP A 106 19.19 10.42 -5.15
C ASP A 106 18.86 8.95 -4.78
N ALA A 107 19.62 8.00 -5.32
CA ALA A 107 19.42 6.59 -5.04
C ALA A 107 19.55 6.25 -3.53
N PHE A 108 20.39 6.97 -2.77
CA PHE A 108 20.53 6.78 -1.33
C PHE A 108 19.28 7.23 -0.57
N ALA A 109 18.74 8.41 -0.92
CA ALA A 109 17.52 8.94 -0.34
C ALA A 109 16.33 8.02 -0.64
N LEU A 110 16.23 7.51 -1.87
CA LEU A 110 15.17 6.57 -2.23
C LEU A 110 15.32 5.22 -1.50
N ALA A 111 16.54 4.68 -1.38
CA ALA A 111 16.80 3.48 -0.60
C ALA A 111 16.42 3.66 0.88
N ALA A 112 16.75 4.81 1.47
CA ALA A 112 16.35 5.14 2.84
C ALA A 112 14.82 5.26 2.99
N ALA A 113 14.15 5.86 2.00
CA ALA A 113 12.69 6.00 1.96
C ALA A 113 11.98 4.63 1.91
N PHE A 114 12.40 3.74 1.01
CA PHE A 114 11.85 2.39 0.92
C PHE A 114 12.18 1.53 2.14
N GLY A 115 13.39 1.69 2.70
CA GLY A 115 13.74 1.05 3.97
C GLY A 115 12.87 1.51 5.13
N ALA A 116 12.49 2.79 5.17
CA ALA A 116 11.56 3.32 6.17
C ALA A 116 10.13 2.84 5.95
N ALA A 117 9.66 2.80 4.69
CA ALA A 117 8.35 2.28 4.32
C ALA A 117 8.19 0.80 4.71
N ASP A 118 9.17 -0.05 4.38
CA ASP A 118 9.19 -1.47 4.73
C ASP A 118 9.11 -1.70 6.24
N ARG A 119 9.91 -0.95 7.02
CA ARG A 119 9.83 -1.00 8.49
C ARG A 119 8.49 -0.52 9.03
N ALA A 120 7.95 0.56 8.49
CA ALA A 120 6.67 1.12 8.93
C ALA A 120 5.52 0.13 8.69
N ALA A 121 5.46 -0.47 7.50
CA ALA A 121 4.43 -1.46 7.15
C ALA A 121 4.50 -2.68 8.09
N ARG A 122 5.69 -3.22 8.34
CA ARG A 122 5.88 -4.36 9.26
C ARG A 122 5.55 -4.02 10.71
N GLN A 123 5.85 -2.81 11.17
CA GLN A 123 5.57 -2.37 12.54
C GLN A 123 4.09 -2.03 12.79
N ALA A 124 3.35 -1.73 11.72
CA ALA A 124 1.93 -1.42 11.82
C ALA A 124 1.09 -2.68 12.08
N LEU A 125 1.53 -3.84 11.56
CA LEU A 125 0.86 -5.13 11.65
C LEU A 125 1.17 -5.87 12.96
N SER A 126 0.17 -6.58 13.49
CA SER A 126 0.38 -7.54 14.59
C SER A 126 1.02 -8.86 14.12
N ASP A 127 0.65 -9.37 12.94
CA ASP A 127 1.22 -10.59 12.33
C ASP A 127 1.63 -10.31 10.86
N PRO A 128 2.87 -9.84 10.61
CA PRO A 128 3.34 -9.58 9.25
C PRO A 128 3.55 -10.89 8.46
N ARG A 129 2.88 -11.02 7.31
CA ARG A 129 2.95 -12.21 6.45
C ARG A 129 3.71 -11.94 5.15
N GLU A 130 4.71 -12.75 4.86
CA GLU A 130 5.24 -12.87 3.48
C GLU A 130 4.21 -13.53 2.56
N GLY A 131 4.36 -13.38 1.26
CA GLY A 131 3.34 -13.71 0.26
C GLY A 131 2.27 -12.63 0.13
N THR A 132 2.55 -11.42 0.61
CA THR A 132 1.65 -10.26 0.53
C THR A 132 2.38 -9.05 -0.06
N ILE A 133 1.74 -7.88 -0.06
CA ILE A 133 2.35 -6.57 -0.33
C ILE A 133 3.72 -6.36 0.36
N LEU A 134 3.93 -6.93 1.55
CA LEU A 134 5.19 -6.83 2.30
C LEU A 134 6.39 -7.44 1.55
N THR A 135 6.17 -8.54 0.83
CA THR A 135 7.22 -9.24 0.09
C THR A 135 7.79 -8.36 -1.02
N VAL A 136 6.92 -7.64 -1.72
CA VAL A 136 7.30 -6.68 -2.78
C VAL A 136 7.98 -5.46 -2.18
N LEU A 137 7.44 -4.91 -1.09
CA LEU A 137 8.03 -3.74 -0.41
C LEU A 137 9.45 -4.04 0.11
N SER A 138 9.67 -5.22 0.68
CA SER A 138 10.98 -5.71 1.08
C SER A 138 11.92 -6.00 -0.08
N ALA A 139 11.40 -6.46 -1.23
CA ALA A 139 12.21 -6.62 -2.44
C ALA A 139 12.69 -5.26 -2.95
N ALA A 140 11.81 -4.26 -3.01
CA ALA A 140 12.13 -2.90 -3.41
C ALA A 140 13.20 -2.27 -2.50
N SER A 141 12.98 -2.33 -1.18
CA SER A 141 13.91 -1.84 -0.16
C SER A 141 15.31 -2.47 -0.28
N ARG A 142 15.38 -3.80 -0.37
CA ARG A 142 16.67 -4.50 -0.52
C ARG A 142 17.35 -4.20 -1.86
N SER A 143 16.59 -4.07 -2.93
CA SER A 143 17.13 -3.76 -4.27
C SER A 143 17.77 -2.39 -4.30
N LEU A 144 17.03 -1.37 -3.88
CA LEU A 144 17.54 0.00 -3.82
C LEU A 144 18.73 0.14 -2.87
N ALA A 145 18.72 -0.55 -1.73
CA ALA A 145 19.87 -0.58 -0.82
C ALA A 145 21.13 -1.16 -1.48
N ARG A 146 21.00 -2.26 -2.25
CA ARG A 146 22.12 -2.81 -3.03
C ARG A 146 22.61 -1.81 -4.07
N SER A 147 21.73 -1.26 -4.90
CA SER A 147 22.07 -0.29 -5.94
C SER A 147 22.71 0.99 -5.40
N ALA A 148 22.36 1.42 -4.18
CA ALA A 148 22.96 2.58 -3.53
C ALA A 148 24.42 2.31 -3.12
N THR A 149 24.76 1.08 -2.75
CA THR A 149 26.11 0.70 -2.26
C THR A 149 27.06 0.19 -3.35
N GLN A 150 26.54 -0.22 -4.50
CA GLN A 150 27.36 -0.73 -5.61
C GLN A 150 28.15 0.39 -6.29
N ALA A 151 29.45 0.19 -6.44
CA ALA A 151 30.27 1.02 -7.32
C ALA A 151 29.86 0.72 -8.78
N PRO A 152 29.83 1.72 -9.68
CA PRO A 152 29.45 1.49 -11.07
C PRO A 152 30.39 0.48 -11.73
N ASP A 153 29.81 -0.50 -12.45
CA ASP A 153 30.54 -1.56 -13.17
C ASP A 153 31.46 -1.01 -14.30
N SER A 154 31.32 0.26 -14.65
CA SER A 154 32.17 0.92 -15.65
C SER A 154 32.92 2.12 -15.06
N PRO A 155 34.26 2.19 -15.20
CA PRO A 155 35.07 3.30 -14.73
C PRO A 155 34.72 4.64 -15.42
N ALA A 156 33.97 4.62 -16.53
CA ALA A 156 33.46 5.83 -17.20
C ALA A 156 32.40 6.59 -16.40
N VAL A 157 31.76 5.93 -15.42
CA VAL A 157 30.70 6.51 -14.55
C VAL A 157 31.24 6.78 -13.14
N ALA A 158 32.48 6.38 -12.84
CA ALA A 158 32.94 6.18 -11.46
C ALA A 158 33.47 7.43 -10.74
N ALA A 159 33.81 8.52 -11.44
CA ALA A 159 34.45 9.67 -10.80
C ALA A 159 33.56 10.94 -10.70
N ASP A 160 32.54 11.08 -11.57
CA ASP A 160 31.82 12.35 -11.72
C ASP A 160 30.33 12.20 -12.06
N ALA A 161 29.77 10.99 -11.98
CA ALA A 161 28.35 10.78 -12.27
C ALA A 161 27.48 11.30 -11.12
N ASP A 162 26.70 12.35 -11.39
CA ASP A 162 25.67 12.89 -10.50
C ASP A 162 24.83 11.73 -9.90
N PRO A 163 24.68 11.63 -8.57
CA PRO A 163 23.82 10.63 -7.93
C PRO A 163 22.40 10.52 -8.51
N ALA A 164 21.88 11.58 -9.15
CA ALA A 164 20.64 11.57 -9.92
C ALA A 164 20.71 10.68 -11.19
N VAL A 165 21.88 10.56 -11.83
CA VAL A 165 22.12 9.69 -13.00
C VAL A 165 21.99 8.21 -12.63
N ARG A 166 22.21 7.83 -11.37
CA ARG A 166 22.05 6.45 -10.90
C ARG A 166 20.62 6.08 -10.51
N LEU A 167 19.72 7.06 -10.36
CA LEU A 167 18.36 6.81 -9.90
C LEU A 167 17.56 5.98 -10.91
N GLY A 168 17.66 6.30 -12.20
CA GLY A 168 17.00 5.56 -13.28
C GLY A 168 17.37 4.07 -13.32
N PRO A 169 18.67 3.72 -13.44
CA PRO A 169 19.11 2.32 -13.36
C PRO A 169 18.70 1.61 -12.07
N ALA A 170 18.74 2.30 -10.92
CA ALA A 170 18.34 1.72 -9.64
C ALA A 170 16.85 1.36 -9.60
N VAL A 171 15.95 2.24 -10.07
CA VAL A 171 14.51 1.93 -10.12
C VAL A 171 14.19 0.85 -11.16
N THR A 172 14.94 0.76 -12.26
CA THR A 172 14.78 -0.33 -13.24
C THR A 172 15.19 -1.68 -12.64
N ALA A 173 16.33 -1.75 -11.94
CA ALA A 173 16.75 -2.97 -11.25
C ALA A 173 15.77 -3.37 -10.13
N MET A 174 15.25 -2.37 -9.40
CA MET A 174 14.21 -2.56 -8.40
C MET A 174 12.96 -3.21 -8.99
N MET A 175 12.50 -2.77 -10.17
CA MET A 175 11.32 -3.36 -10.81
C MET A 175 11.51 -4.83 -11.16
N ALA A 176 12.67 -5.23 -11.68
CA ALA A 176 12.97 -6.63 -11.95
C ALA A 176 12.96 -7.49 -10.68
N ASP A 177 13.44 -6.95 -9.55
CA ASP A 177 13.40 -7.64 -8.26
C ASP A 177 11.98 -7.72 -7.68
N CYS A 178 11.17 -6.68 -7.89
CA CYS A 178 9.78 -6.64 -7.44
C CYS A 178 8.89 -7.59 -8.24
N LEU A 179 9.07 -7.69 -9.55
CA LEU A 179 8.35 -8.65 -10.39
C LEU A 179 8.58 -10.09 -9.91
N ARG A 180 9.85 -10.47 -9.68
CA ARG A 180 10.20 -11.78 -9.12
C ARG A 180 9.61 -12.01 -7.72
N ALA A 181 9.51 -10.95 -6.91
CA ALA A 181 8.89 -11.02 -5.60
C ALA A 181 7.38 -11.27 -5.69
N VAL A 182 6.69 -10.66 -6.66
CA VAL A 182 5.28 -10.95 -6.95
C VAL A 182 5.09 -12.40 -7.39
N GLU A 183 5.90 -12.89 -8.33
CA GLU A 183 5.86 -14.30 -8.76
C GLU A 183 6.00 -15.28 -7.59
N GLN A 184 6.90 -14.97 -6.63
CA GLN A 184 7.13 -15.81 -5.46
C GLN A 184 5.92 -15.90 -4.52
N THR A 185 5.06 -14.87 -4.49
CA THR A 185 3.89 -14.85 -3.59
C THR A 185 2.95 -16.03 -3.81
N GLU A 186 2.86 -16.55 -5.04
CA GLU A 186 2.07 -17.74 -5.39
C GLU A 186 2.40 -18.93 -4.47
N SER A 187 3.67 -19.10 -4.11
CA SER A 187 4.12 -20.24 -3.30
C SER A 187 4.22 -19.98 -1.80
N GLN A 188 4.02 -18.73 -1.36
CA GLN A 188 4.33 -18.31 0.01
C GLN A 188 3.15 -18.45 0.97
N LEU A 189 1.92 -18.42 0.45
CA LEU A 189 0.70 -18.61 1.24
C LEU A 189 -0.13 -19.77 0.68
N ALA A 190 -0.67 -20.60 1.57
CA ALA A 190 -1.41 -21.79 1.17
C ALA A 190 -2.62 -21.50 0.26
N PRO A 191 -3.45 -20.46 0.51
CA PRO A 191 -4.56 -20.12 -0.39
C PRO A 191 -4.09 -19.75 -1.80
N LEU A 192 -3.01 -18.97 -1.91
CA LEU A 192 -2.43 -18.56 -3.19
C LEU A 192 -1.86 -19.75 -3.95
N ALA A 193 -1.14 -20.65 -3.27
CA ALA A 193 -0.54 -21.84 -3.86
C ALA A 193 -1.58 -22.83 -4.37
N GLN A 194 -2.68 -22.99 -3.63
CA GLN A 194 -3.79 -23.86 -4.01
C GLN A 194 -4.54 -23.32 -5.24
N ALA A 195 -4.77 -22.01 -5.28
CA ALA A 195 -5.41 -21.36 -6.42
C ALA A 195 -4.47 -21.16 -7.62
N ARG A 196 -3.14 -21.30 -7.41
CA ARG A 196 -2.08 -21.00 -8.38
C ARG A 196 -2.14 -19.57 -8.91
N VAL A 197 -2.23 -18.63 -7.97
CA VAL A 197 -2.33 -17.20 -8.26
C VAL A 197 -1.35 -16.42 -7.41
N VAL A 198 -0.91 -15.27 -7.90
CA VAL A 198 -0.13 -14.31 -7.12
C VAL A 198 -1.03 -13.47 -6.19
N ASP A 199 -0.43 -12.82 -5.19
CA ASP A 199 -1.15 -11.94 -4.27
C ASP A 199 -1.65 -10.65 -4.93
N ALA A 200 -2.91 -10.29 -4.69
CA ALA A 200 -3.52 -9.09 -5.25
C ALA A 200 -2.85 -7.80 -4.77
N GLY A 201 -2.52 -7.69 -3.48
CA GLY A 201 -1.86 -6.52 -2.91
C GLY A 201 -0.43 -6.33 -3.46
N ALA A 202 0.30 -7.42 -3.65
CA ALA A 202 1.62 -7.46 -4.25
C ALA A 202 1.60 -6.98 -5.71
N VAL A 203 0.65 -7.45 -6.53
CA VAL A 203 0.46 -6.97 -7.90
C VAL A 203 0.05 -5.50 -7.91
N GLY A 204 -0.84 -5.08 -7.02
CA GLY A 204 -1.23 -3.68 -6.87
C GLY A 204 -0.03 -2.77 -6.57
N LEU A 205 0.84 -3.18 -5.63
CA LEU A 205 2.06 -2.43 -5.33
C LEU A 205 3.04 -2.44 -6.51
N LEU A 206 3.14 -3.52 -7.26
CA LEU A 206 3.97 -3.58 -8.47
C LEU A 206 3.58 -2.48 -9.48
N TRP A 207 2.28 -2.25 -9.69
CA TRP A 207 1.80 -1.14 -10.54
C TRP A 207 2.13 0.25 -9.99
N VAL A 208 2.07 0.43 -8.66
CA VAL A 208 2.50 1.68 -8.02
C VAL A 208 4.01 1.90 -8.20
N LEU A 209 4.82 0.84 -8.17
CA LEU A 209 6.27 0.92 -8.39
C LEU A 209 6.63 1.12 -9.86
N GLU A 210 5.85 0.57 -10.78
CA GLU A 210 6.02 0.85 -12.21
C GLU A 210 5.73 2.32 -12.53
N ALA A 211 4.70 2.88 -11.89
CA ALA A 211 4.44 4.31 -11.95
C ALA A 211 5.64 5.14 -11.45
N LEU A 212 6.31 4.70 -10.37
CA LEU A 212 7.51 5.36 -9.85
C LEU A 212 8.66 5.28 -10.86
N ARG A 213 8.91 4.10 -11.42
CA ARG A 213 9.94 3.89 -12.45
C ARG A 213 9.70 4.83 -13.62
N ALA A 214 8.50 4.80 -14.22
CA ALA A 214 8.11 5.66 -15.32
C ALA A 214 8.22 7.16 -14.97
N ALA A 215 7.84 7.55 -13.74
CA ALA A 215 7.96 8.91 -13.23
C ALA A 215 9.42 9.40 -13.20
N VAL A 216 10.32 8.54 -12.71
CA VAL A 216 11.76 8.82 -12.53
C VAL A 216 12.53 8.78 -13.84
N THR A 217 12.25 7.82 -14.72
CA THR A 217 12.98 7.63 -15.98
C THR A 217 12.43 8.45 -17.14
N ASP A 218 11.29 9.13 -16.94
CA ASP A 218 10.56 9.85 -17.98
C ASP A 218 10.22 8.99 -19.21
N THR A 219 9.91 7.72 -18.96
CA THR A 219 9.47 6.77 -19.98
C THR A 219 7.99 6.43 -19.81
N ALA A 220 7.38 5.82 -20.83
CA ALA A 220 6.06 5.22 -20.68
C ALA A 220 6.09 4.07 -19.67
N PRO A 221 4.97 3.81 -18.97
CA PRO A 221 4.78 2.58 -18.22
C PRO A 221 4.86 1.36 -19.13
N ASP A 222 5.37 0.24 -18.61
CA ASP A 222 5.29 -1.06 -19.25
C ASP A 222 3.91 -1.67 -19.02
N GLU A 223 3.05 -1.61 -20.04
CA GLU A 223 1.69 -2.16 -19.96
C GLU A 223 1.67 -3.70 -19.96
N GLU A 224 2.75 -4.35 -20.38
CA GLU A 224 2.85 -5.81 -20.44
C GLU A 224 3.44 -6.42 -19.17
N LEU A 225 3.87 -5.60 -18.21
CA LEU A 225 4.57 -5.99 -16.99
C LEU A 225 3.95 -7.18 -16.24
N ALA A 226 2.62 -7.20 -16.12
CA ALA A 226 1.90 -8.21 -15.36
C ALA A 226 1.33 -9.35 -16.21
N THR A 227 1.55 -9.36 -17.53
CA THR A 227 0.90 -10.32 -18.45
C THR A 227 1.33 -11.77 -18.22
N ALA A 228 2.53 -11.97 -17.70
CA ALA A 228 3.07 -13.30 -17.39
C ALA A 228 2.72 -13.81 -15.98
N LEU A 229 2.03 -13.01 -15.16
CA LEU A 229 1.70 -13.38 -13.79
C LEU A 229 0.49 -14.32 -13.74
N HIS A 230 0.65 -15.48 -13.09
CA HIS A 230 -0.41 -16.46 -12.95
C HIS A 230 -1.64 -15.87 -12.23
N GLY A 231 -2.83 -16.15 -12.77
CA GLY A 231 -4.11 -15.66 -12.26
C GLY A 231 -4.47 -14.22 -12.64
N TYR A 232 -3.50 -13.37 -13.02
CA TYR A 232 -3.78 -11.95 -13.31
C TYR A 232 -4.50 -11.73 -14.64
N VAL A 233 -4.13 -12.47 -15.69
CA VAL A 233 -4.72 -12.34 -17.04
C VAL A 233 -5.90 -13.27 -17.26
N GLU A 234 -5.79 -14.52 -16.79
CA GLU A 234 -6.76 -15.57 -17.07
C GLU A 234 -8.08 -15.40 -16.31
N GLY A 235 -8.09 -14.53 -15.30
CA GLY A 235 -9.20 -14.36 -14.37
C GLY A 235 -9.31 -15.57 -13.44
N VAL A 236 -9.30 -15.32 -12.14
CA VAL A 236 -9.59 -16.39 -11.18
C VAL A 236 -11.09 -16.65 -11.25
N ARG A 237 -11.49 -17.90 -11.51
CA ARG A 237 -12.83 -18.33 -11.12
C ARG A 237 -12.75 -18.63 -9.64
N PRO A 238 -13.37 -17.85 -8.75
CA PRO A 238 -13.43 -18.23 -7.36
C PRO A 238 -14.01 -19.64 -7.29
N GLY A 239 -13.29 -20.55 -6.63
CA GLY A 239 -13.88 -21.82 -6.20
C GLY A 239 -15.06 -21.52 -5.27
N PRO A 240 -15.93 -22.50 -4.96
CA PRO A 240 -16.99 -22.29 -3.99
C PRO A 240 -16.39 -21.67 -2.73
N GLU A 241 -16.92 -20.50 -2.34
CA GLU A 241 -16.41 -19.76 -1.18
C GLU A 241 -16.46 -20.70 0.03
N PRO A 242 -15.34 -20.94 0.73
CA PRO A 242 -15.45 -21.47 2.07
C PRO A 242 -16.28 -20.44 2.83
N ALA A 243 -17.37 -20.89 3.47
CA ALA A 243 -18.20 -20.01 4.31
C ALA A 243 -17.26 -19.24 5.25
N GLY A 244 -17.07 -17.95 4.97
CA GLY A 244 -16.29 -17.08 5.82
C GLY A 244 -16.91 -17.11 7.21
N GLU A 245 -16.08 -17.15 8.25
CA GLU A 245 -16.59 -16.86 9.58
C GLU A 245 -17.19 -15.45 9.53
N ASP A 246 -18.44 -15.27 9.95
CA ASP A 246 -19.13 -13.98 10.02
C ASP A 246 -18.23 -12.98 10.78
N ALA A 247 -17.45 -12.20 10.03
CA ALA A 247 -16.47 -11.27 10.56
C ALA A 247 -16.79 -9.88 10.03
N VAL A 248 -16.40 -8.88 10.80
CA VAL A 248 -16.57 -7.47 10.47
C VAL A 248 -15.23 -6.77 10.50
N GLU A 249 -15.06 -5.86 9.55
CA GLU A 249 -13.98 -4.89 9.57
C GLU A 249 -14.39 -3.74 10.49
N VAL A 250 -13.54 -3.40 11.45
CA VAL A 250 -13.69 -2.21 12.29
C VAL A 250 -12.51 -1.28 12.05
N MET A 251 -12.82 -0.06 11.65
CA MET A 251 -11.83 0.99 11.42
C MET A 251 -12.14 2.24 12.22
N GLY A 252 -11.10 2.97 12.62
CA GLY A 252 -11.26 4.27 13.27
C GLY A 252 -9.93 4.91 13.59
N THR A 253 -9.98 6.14 14.10
CA THR A 253 -8.80 6.91 14.49
C THR A 253 -8.87 7.30 15.96
N LEU A 254 -7.77 7.10 16.70
CA LEU A 254 -7.67 7.47 18.11
C LEU A 254 -6.39 8.27 18.38
N ALA A 255 -6.48 9.32 19.21
CA ALA A 255 -5.29 10.01 19.71
C ALA A 255 -4.67 9.20 20.86
N LEU A 256 -3.54 8.53 20.62
CA LEU A 256 -2.88 7.63 21.58
C LEU A 256 -1.38 7.94 21.73
N THR A 257 -0.85 7.66 22.92
CA THR A 257 0.61 7.57 23.10
C THR A 257 1.12 6.28 22.47
N PRO A 258 2.42 6.17 22.10
CA PRO A 258 2.97 4.94 21.56
C PRO A 258 2.77 3.71 22.46
N LEU A 259 2.81 3.90 23.79
CA LEU A 259 2.56 2.82 24.76
C LEU A 259 1.09 2.37 24.74
N ALA A 260 0.15 3.32 24.73
CA ALA A 260 -1.28 3.01 24.65
C ALA A 260 -1.65 2.33 23.32
N ALA A 261 -1.05 2.77 22.21
CA ALA A 261 -1.22 2.12 20.91
C ALA A 261 -0.68 0.69 20.91
N ALA A 262 0.47 0.43 21.54
CA ALA A 262 1.02 -0.91 21.66
C ALA A 262 0.12 -1.85 22.49
N ASP A 263 -0.45 -1.36 23.61
CA ASP A 263 -1.39 -2.15 24.41
C ASP A 263 -2.70 -2.41 23.66
N LEU A 264 -3.27 -1.40 22.99
CA LEU A 264 -4.46 -1.56 22.17
C LEU A 264 -4.22 -2.59 21.06
N ARG A 265 -3.07 -2.53 20.37
CA ARG A 265 -2.70 -3.51 19.34
C ARG A 265 -2.71 -4.94 19.88
N ARG A 266 -2.09 -5.16 21.04
CA ARG A 266 -2.04 -6.49 21.67
C ARG A 266 -3.45 -7.00 21.98
N ARG A 267 -4.31 -6.16 22.56
CA ARG A 267 -5.69 -6.54 22.91
C ARG A 267 -6.55 -6.82 21.68
N LEU A 268 -6.39 -6.03 20.61
CA LEU A 268 -7.08 -6.26 19.34
C LEU A 268 -6.60 -7.54 18.66
N ALA A 269 -5.31 -7.87 18.74
CA ALA A 269 -4.76 -9.12 18.22
C ALA A 269 -5.20 -10.37 19.01
N GLU A 270 -5.70 -10.20 20.24
CA GLU A 270 -6.35 -11.28 21.01
C GLU A 270 -7.83 -11.43 20.62
N ALA A 271 -8.45 -10.37 20.09
CA ALA A 271 -9.87 -10.32 19.74
C ALA A 271 -10.15 -10.69 18.27
N GLY A 272 -9.16 -10.58 17.40
CA GLY A 272 -9.32 -10.88 15.98
C GLY A 272 -8.02 -10.79 15.19
N ASP A 273 -8.17 -10.77 13.87
CA ASP A 273 -7.07 -10.88 12.91
C ASP A 273 -6.88 -9.60 12.10
N SER A 274 -5.87 -9.58 11.24
CA SER A 274 -5.59 -8.46 10.33
C SER A 274 -5.47 -7.09 11.03
N VAL A 275 -4.84 -7.09 12.21
CA VAL A 275 -4.73 -5.89 13.05
C VAL A 275 -3.64 -4.96 12.50
N ILE A 276 -4.03 -3.75 12.10
CA ILE A 276 -3.11 -2.67 11.71
C ILE A 276 -3.31 -1.46 12.63
N LEU A 277 -2.24 -1.00 13.26
CA LEU A 277 -2.20 0.29 13.95
C LEU A 277 -1.05 1.13 13.43
N ALA A 278 -1.37 2.25 12.79
CA ALA A 278 -0.40 3.15 12.18
C ALA A 278 -0.57 4.60 12.65
N PRO A 279 0.51 5.31 13.02
CA PRO A 279 0.42 6.72 13.38
C PRO A 279 0.16 7.57 12.13
N VAL A 280 -0.76 8.53 12.24
CA VAL A 280 -1.05 9.53 11.21
C VAL A 280 -0.31 10.81 11.55
N GLY A 281 0.73 11.12 10.77
CA GLY A 281 1.61 12.26 11.03
C GLY A 281 2.55 12.07 12.23
N THR A 282 3.27 13.13 12.56
CA THR A 282 4.31 13.12 13.61
C THR A 282 4.07 14.14 14.71
N GLU A 283 3.08 15.02 14.55
CA GLU A 283 2.76 16.07 15.50
C GLU A 283 2.11 15.48 16.76
N ARG A 284 2.70 15.79 17.91
CA ARG A 284 2.23 15.32 19.22
C ARG A 284 1.46 16.42 19.92
N ASP A 285 0.35 16.05 20.55
CA ASP A 285 -0.34 16.94 21.47
C ASP A 285 0.45 17.13 22.77
N GLU A 286 -0.04 18.01 23.66
CA GLU A 286 0.59 18.30 24.96
C GLU A 286 0.79 17.06 25.85
N ARG A 287 0.04 15.99 25.58
CA ARG A 287 0.09 14.71 26.32
C ARG A 287 0.94 13.66 25.59
N GLY A 288 1.65 14.05 24.54
CA GLY A 288 2.54 13.19 23.76
C GLY A 288 1.81 12.21 22.83
N ARG A 289 0.51 12.40 22.60
CA ARG A 289 -0.32 11.55 21.74
C ARG A 289 -0.24 11.99 20.30
N VAL A 290 -0.36 11.03 19.39
CA VAL A 290 -0.55 11.25 17.95
C VAL A 290 -1.83 10.53 17.53
N PRO A 291 -2.49 10.93 16.44
CA PRO A 291 -3.58 10.12 15.88
C PRO A 291 -3.05 8.78 15.37
N TRP A 292 -3.78 7.70 15.64
CA TRP A 292 -3.49 6.34 15.16
C TRP A 292 -4.68 5.84 14.39
N ARG A 293 -4.46 5.49 13.13
CA ARG A 293 -5.43 4.73 12.33
C ARG A 293 -5.39 3.28 12.80
N VAL A 294 -6.57 2.75 13.11
CA VAL A 294 -6.80 1.37 13.54
C VAL A 294 -7.63 0.67 12.48
N HIS A 295 -7.23 -0.56 12.17
CA HIS A 295 -7.94 -1.52 11.35
C HIS A 295 -7.88 -2.86 12.07
N VAL A 296 -9.00 -3.57 12.16
CA VAL A 296 -9.05 -4.93 12.72
C VAL A 296 -10.22 -5.69 12.10
N HIS A 297 -10.03 -6.99 11.86
CA HIS A 297 -11.13 -7.90 11.54
C HIS A 297 -11.49 -8.66 12.81
N VAL A 298 -12.75 -8.59 13.24
CA VAL A 298 -13.25 -9.28 14.43
C VAL A 298 -14.54 -10.04 14.12
N PRO A 299 -14.87 -11.14 14.82
CA PRO A 299 -16.15 -11.81 14.65
C PRO A 299 -17.36 -10.93 14.99
N ARG A 300 -17.20 -9.99 15.94
CA ARG A 300 -18.26 -9.06 16.34
C ARG A 300 -17.71 -7.66 16.51
N ALA A 301 -18.39 -6.66 15.95
CA ALA A 301 -17.96 -5.27 16.01
C ALA A 301 -17.70 -4.79 17.45
N ALA A 302 -18.51 -5.24 18.40
CA ALA A 302 -18.39 -4.88 19.82
C ALA A 302 -17.01 -5.24 20.40
N ASP A 303 -16.43 -6.37 19.98
CA ASP A 303 -15.16 -6.87 20.50
C ASP A 303 -14.00 -5.90 20.19
N ALA A 304 -14.05 -5.20 19.05
CA ALA A 304 -13.09 -4.15 18.72
C ALA A 304 -13.50 -2.78 19.27
N VAL A 305 -14.77 -2.40 19.10
CA VAL A 305 -15.27 -1.06 19.46
C VAL A 305 -15.12 -0.79 20.95
N GLU A 306 -15.43 -1.76 21.82
CA GLU A 306 -15.29 -1.60 23.27
C GLU A 306 -13.81 -1.42 23.67
N LEU A 307 -12.89 -2.16 23.05
CA LEU A 307 -11.46 -2.03 23.29
C LEU A 307 -10.94 -0.65 22.85
N MET A 308 -11.38 -0.16 21.69
CA MET A 308 -11.03 1.16 21.17
C MET A 308 -11.58 2.27 22.08
N GLN A 309 -12.86 2.23 22.45
CA GLN A 309 -13.48 3.22 23.33
C GLN A 309 -12.84 3.26 24.73
N ALA A 310 -12.39 2.11 25.25
CA ALA A 310 -11.65 2.04 26.49
C ALA A 310 -10.26 2.69 26.40
N ALA A 311 -9.65 2.71 25.21
CA ALA A 311 -8.33 3.31 24.97
C ALA A 311 -8.41 4.83 24.73
N GLY A 312 -9.52 5.34 24.18
CA GLY A 312 -9.72 6.76 23.95
C GLY A 312 -10.97 7.09 23.12
N GLU A 313 -11.13 8.37 22.80
CA GLU A 313 -12.19 8.84 21.90
C GLU A 313 -11.91 8.35 20.47
N VAL A 314 -12.91 7.67 19.89
CA VAL A 314 -12.84 7.13 18.53
C VAL A 314 -13.44 8.11 17.54
N GLN A 315 -12.66 8.49 16.53
CA GLN A 315 -13.08 9.34 15.43
C GLN A 315 -13.21 8.54 14.14
N GLY A 316 -14.22 8.86 13.32
CA GLY A 316 -14.41 8.21 12.02
C GLY A 316 -14.60 6.69 12.11
N LEU A 317 -15.33 6.23 13.13
CA LEU A 317 -15.65 4.80 13.29
C LEU A 317 -16.44 4.31 12.08
N ALA A 318 -15.93 3.28 11.43
CA ALA A 318 -16.60 2.56 10.36
C ALA A 318 -16.63 1.06 10.71
N VAL A 319 -17.76 0.42 10.40
CA VAL A 319 -17.95 -1.02 10.56
C VAL A 319 -18.49 -1.55 9.24
N THR A 320 -17.79 -2.50 8.65
CA THR A 320 -18.14 -3.11 7.36
C THR A 320 -18.27 -4.62 7.55
N GLU A 321 -19.34 -5.22 7.03
CA GLU A 321 -19.49 -6.68 7.03
C GLU A 321 -18.50 -7.30 6.03
N LEU A 322 -17.72 -8.30 6.45
CA LEU A 322 -16.85 -9.09 5.58
C LEU A 322 -17.64 -10.32 5.12
N SER A 323 -18.75 -10.08 4.42
CA SER A 323 -19.68 -11.13 4.00
C SER A 323 -19.17 -11.93 2.81
N GLY A 324 -19.38 -13.25 2.83
CA GLY A 324 -19.36 -14.14 1.66
C GLY A 324 -20.70 -14.19 0.91
N ASP A 325 -21.32 -13.02 0.66
CA ASP A 325 -22.65 -12.95 0.03
C ASP A 325 -22.58 -12.47 -1.42
N ALA A 326 -22.53 -13.43 -2.35
CA ALA A 326 -23.04 -13.26 -3.70
C ALA A 326 -24.48 -13.78 -3.80
N ALA A 327 -25.41 -13.19 -3.04
CA ALA A 327 -26.84 -13.33 -3.33
C ALA A 327 -27.19 -12.47 -4.55
N GLY A 328 -27.03 -13.03 -5.75
CA GLY A 328 -27.65 -12.48 -6.95
C GLY A 328 -29.17 -12.53 -6.83
N PRO A 329 -29.91 -11.53 -7.32
CA PRO A 329 -31.37 -11.49 -7.19
C PRO A 329 -31.99 -12.65 -7.99
N ASP A 330 -32.87 -13.42 -7.35
CA ASP A 330 -33.81 -14.32 -8.00
C ASP A 330 -34.59 -13.54 -9.07
N ALA A 331 -34.24 -13.78 -10.32
CA ALA A 331 -35.01 -13.39 -11.48
C ALA A 331 -35.33 -14.66 -12.26
N ASP A 332 -36.40 -15.34 -11.86
CA ASP A 332 -37.28 -16.04 -12.79
C ASP A 332 -38.67 -16.26 -12.19
N GLY A 333 -39.36 -15.13 -12.05
CA GLY A 333 -40.81 -15.08 -12.05
C GLY A 333 -41.32 -14.66 -13.44
N CYS A 334 -42.17 -15.50 -14.02
CA CYS A 334 -43.14 -15.18 -15.07
C CYS A 334 -42.66 -14.92 -16.51
N HIS A 335 -42.69 -15.96 -17.34
CA HIS A 335 -43.36 -16.02 -18.67
C HIS A 335 -43.78 -17.51 -18.84
N GLY A 336 -44.97 -17.96 -19.21
CA GLY A 336 -46.21 -17.39 -19.72
C GLY A 336 -46.97 -18.54 -20.42
N ARG A 337 -48.20 -18.80 -20.00
CA ARG A 337 -49.30 -19.33 -20.83
C ARG A 337 -50.60 -18.73 -20.31
#